data_AF-A0A380S9S2-F1
#
_entry.id   AF-A0A380S9S2-F1
#
_cell.length_a   1.000
_cell.length_b   1.000
_cell.length_c   1.000
_cell.angle_alpha   90.00
_cell.angle_beta   90.00
_cell.angle_gamma   90.00
#
_symmetry.space_group_name_H-M   'P 1'
#
loop_
_entity.id
_entity.type
_entity.pdbx_description
1 polymer ?
#
loop_
_entity_poly.entity_id
_entity_poly.type
_entity_poly.pdbx_seq_one_letter_code
_entity_poly.pdbx_strand_id
1 'polypeptide(L)'
;MDFRANHPGANGNVKYKNFNFSRIISVNDDGVKVGREYGLDYDELWNGVVPLDIEIKSDLDKDAKERVRRDYGMADNEDKILMTERAAFVWIMLNQWKIRYSGNKDFLQDNYLLELKNEEMLKKYGAIP
;
A
#
# COMPACT_ATOMS: atom_id res chain seq x y z
N MET A 1 7.17 -8.60 8.89
CA MET A 1 6.32 -9.54 8.10
C MET A 1 4.94 -8.92 8.05
N ASP A 2 4.39 -8.78 6.85
CA ASP A 2 3.04 -8.27 6.64
C ASP A 2 2.09 -9.45 6.40
N PHE A 3 0.95 -9.45 7.08
CA PHE A 3 -0.11 -10.44 6.90
C PHE A 3 -1.46 -9.74 6.77
N ARG A 4 -2.38 -10.33 6.01
CA ARG A 4 -3.72 -9.80 5.81
C ARG A 4 -4.77 -10.77 6.35
N ALA A 5 -5.66 -10.25 7.20
CA ALA A 5 -6.64 -11.06 7.90
C ALA A 5 -7.99 -10.35 8.01
N ASN A 6 -9.06 -11.13 8.16
CA ASN A 6 -10.35 -10.63 8.59
C ASN A 6 -10.25 -10.12 10.05
N HIS A 7 -10.82 -8.95 10.30
CA HIS A 7 -10.94 -8.33 11.61
C HIS A 7 -12.43 -8.04 11.87
N PRO A 8 -13.16 -8.97 12.52
CA PRO A 8 -14.62 -8.88 12.69
C PRO A 8 -15.07 -7.62 13.43
N GLY A 9 -14.25 -7.14 14.37
CA GLY A 9 -14.47 -5.93 15.15
C GLY A 9 -14.15 -4.61 14.42
N ALA A 10 -13.84 -4.62 13.13
CA ALA A 10 -13.55 -3.40 12.39
C ALA A 10 -14.79 -2.47 12.28
N ASN A 11 -14.66 -1.22 12.70
CA ASN A 11 -15.71 -0.19 12.67
C ASN A 11 -16.01 0.41 11.27
N GLY A 12 -15.77 -0.33 10.18
CA GLY A 12 -15.99 0.15 8.81
C GLY A 12 -16.48 -0.94 7.86
N ASN A 13 -16.70 -0.56 6.60
CA ASN A 13 -17.14 -1.47 5.53
C ASN A 13 -16.07 -2.50 5.17
N VAL A 14 -14.80 -2.11 5.26
CA VAL A 14 -13.67 -3.02 5.04
C VAL A 14 -13.41 -3.82 6.32
N LYS A 15 -13.71 -5.12 6.27
CA LYS A 15 -13.49 -6.06 7.39
C LYS A 15 -12.10 -6.69 7.37
N TYR A 16 -11.32 -6.52 6.31
CA TYR A 16 -9.97 -7.07 6.18
C TYR A 16 -8.90 -6.00 6.39
N LYS A 17 -7.83 -6.31 7.13
CA LYS A 17 -6.75 -5.37 7.42
C LYS A 17 -5.39 -6.00 7.20
N ASN A 18 -4.42 -5.16 6.85
CA ASN A 18 -3.01 -5.52 6.87
C ASN A 18 -2.47 -5.33 8.28
N PHE A 19 -1.72 -6.32 8.75
CA PHE A 19 -1.04 -6.34 10.04
C PHE A 19 0.46 -6.42 9.78
N ASN A 20 1.21 -5.49 10.38
CA ASN A 20 2.67 -5.50 10.33
C ASN A 20 3.19 -6.03 11.67
N PHE A 21 3.92 -7.14 11.62
CA PHE A 21 4.59 -7.70 12.80
C PHE A 21 6.10 -7.61 12.62
N SER A 22 6.78 -7.07 13.63
CA SER A 22 8.24 -7.02 13.67
C SER A 22 8.84 -8.40 14.01
N ARG A 23 8.20 -9.13 14.94
CA ARG A 23 8.58 -10.50 15.37
C ARG A 23 7.35 -11.25 15.87
N ILE A 24 7.31 -12.56 15.62
CA ILE A 24 6.34 -13.49 16.21
C ILE A 24 7.14 -14.47 17.08
N ILE A 25 6.77 -14.60 18.36
CA ILE A 25 7.47 -15.47 19.31
C ILE A 25 6.81 -16.86 19.36
N SER A 26 5.47 -16.90 19.32
CA SER A 26 4.69 -18.13 19.28
C SER A 26 3.29 -17.86 18.71
N VAL A 27 2.71 -18.86 18.06
CA VAL A 27 1.33 -18.86 17.59
C VAL A 27 0.61 -20.04 18.24
N ASN A 28 -0.51 -19.78 18.90
CA ASN A 28 -1.38 -20.82 19.45
C ASN A 28 -2.65 -20.87 18.61
N ASP A 29 -2.87 -21.99 17.95
CA ASP A 29 -4.13 -22.31 17.30
C ASP A 29 -5.05 -22.92 18.37
N ASP A 30 -6.19 -22.30 18.61
CA ASP A 30 -7.20 -22.78 19.57
C ASP A 30 -8.08 -23.89 18.98
N GLY A 31 -7.83 -24.30 17.73
CA GLY A 31 -8.55 -25.34 17.01
C GLY A 31 -9.93 -24.91 16.55
N VAL A 32 -10.29 -23.62 16.71
CA VAL A 32 -11.58 -23.09 16.29
C VAL A 32 -11.60 -22.97 14.77
N LYS A 33 -12.41 -23.80 14.12
CA LYS A 33 -12.66 -23.69 12.68
C LYS A 33 -13.55 -22.46 12.44
N VAL A 34 -12.94 -21.43 11.88
CA VAL A 34 -13.67 -20.26 11.36
C VAL A 34 -14.35 -20.59 10.03
N GLY A 35 -15.48 -19.93 9.77
CA GLY A 35 -16.22 -20.06 8.52
C GLY A 35 -15.41 -19.60 7.30
N ARG A 36 -15.82 -20.03 6.10
CA ARG A 36 -15.13 -19.68 4.85
C ARG A 36 -15.20 -18.18 4.55
N GLU A 37 -16.22 -17.50 5.04
CA GLU A 37 -16.45 -16.06 4.92
C GLU A 37 -15.34 -15.19 5.55
N TYR A 38 -14.47 -15.77 6.37
CA TYR A 38 -13.29 -15.12 6.94
C TYR A 38 -12.02 -15.29 6.07
N GLY A 39 -12.11 -16.07 4.99
CA GLY A 39 -11.02 -16.31 4.04
C GLY A 39 -10.85 -15.19 3.02
N LEU A 40 -9.66 -15.12 2.40
CA LEU A 40 -9.29 -14.06 1.45
C LEU A 40 -10.15 -14.03 0.18
N ASP A 41 -10.84 -15.12 -0.16
CA ASP A 41 -11.79 -15.15 -1.27
C ASP A 41 -12.97 -14.18 -1.07
N TYR A 42 -13.24 -13.78 0.18
CA TYR A 42 -14.29 -12.83 0.56
C TYR A 42 -13.76 -11.41 0.82
N ASP A 43 -12.49 -11.17 0.52
CA ASP A 43 -11.87 -9.86 0.64
C ASP A 43 -11.86 -9.13 -0.71
N GLU A 44 -12.74 -8.15 -0.85
CA GLU A 44 -12.88 -7.37 -2.09
C GLU A 44 -11.57 -6.69 -2.51
N LEU A 45 -10.77 -6.22 -1.55
CA LEU A 45 -9.50 -5.56 -1.85
C LEU A 45 -8.39 -6.56 -2.20
N TRP A 46 -8.47 -7.78 -1.66
CA TRP A 46 -7.56 -8.86 -2.05
C TRP A 46 -7.81 -9.27 -3.50
N ASN A 47 -9.07 -9.38 -3.89
CA ASN A 47 -9.46 -9.84 -5.23
C ASN A 47 -9.55 -8.72 -6.27
N GLY A 48 -9.56 -7.46 -5.84
CA GLY A 48 -9.53 -6.29 -6.70
C GLY A 48 -8.11 -5.89 -7.12
N VAL A 49 -7.95 -5.48 -8.37
CA VAL A 49 -6.72 -4.91 -8.91
C VAL A 49 -6.98 -3.44 -9.27
N VAL A 50 -6.07 -2.56 -8.87
CA VAL A 50 -6.13 -1.12 -9.13
C VAL A 50 -4.83 -0.63 -9.75
N PRO A 51 -4.88 0.37 -10.64
CA PRO A 51 -3.66 1.01 -11.13
C PRO A 51 -3.06 1.91 -10.04
N LEU A 52 -1.75 2.04 -10.04
CA LEU A 52 -0.98 2.96 -9.22
C LEU A 52 -0.16 3.85 -10.13
N ASP A 53 -0.41 5.15 -10.01
CA ASP A 53 0.27 6.20 -10.75
C ASP A 53 1.16 6.97 -9.77
N ILE A 54 2.47 6.75 -9.87
CA ILE A 54 3.48 7.26 -8.96
C ILE A 54 4.43 8.15 -9.76
N GLU A 55 4.80 9.31 -9.23
CA GLU A 55 5.76 10.22 -9.86
C GLU A 55 6.88 10.59 -8.88
N ILE A 56 8.08 10.81 -9.40
CA ILE A 56 9.18 11.39 -8.63
C ILE A 56 8.79 12.82 -8.19
N LYS A 57 9.06 13.13 -6.92
CA LYS A 57 8.87 14.47 -6.36
C LYS A 57 9.58 15.53 -7.23
N SER A 58 8.84 16.56 -7.65
CA SER A 58 9.27 17.48 -8.70
C SER A 58 10.42 18.40 -8.32
N ASP A 59 10.60 18.69 -7.02
CA ASP A 59 11.60 19.60 -6.47
C ASP A 59 12.96 18.94 -6.18
N LEU A 60 13.12 17.68 -6.54
CA LEU A 60 14.40 16.97 -6.42
C LEU A 60 15.41 17.45 -7.47
N ASP A 61 16.68 17.57 -7.06
CA ASP A 61 17.78 17.83 -7.98
C ASP A 61 17.99 16.66 -8.96
N LYS A 62 18.72 16.93 -10.05
CA LYS A 62 18.94 15.94 -11.11
C LYS A 62 19.59 14.66 -10.59
N ASP A 63 20.60 14.78 -9.73
CA ASP A 63 21.33 13.63 -9.19
C ASP A 63 20.45 12.77 -8.29
N ALA A 64 19.55 13.38 -7.52
CA ALA A 64 18.54 12.73 -6.71
C ALA A 64 17.53 11.99 -7.57
N LYS A 65 17.05 12.62 -8.65
CA LYS A 65 16.17 11.94 -9.61
C LYS A 65 16.85 10.71 -10.22
N GLU A 66 18.11 10.81 -10.63
CA GLU A 66 18.86 9.64 -11.16
C GLU A 66 19.06 8.53 -10.11
N ARG A 67 19.21 8.87 -8.82
CA ARG A 67 19.22 7.85 -7.75
C ARG A 67 17.87 7.15 -7.65
N VAL A 68 16.77 7.90 -7.60
CA VAL A 68 15.41 7.34 -7.54
C VAL A 68 15.14 6.45 -8.76
N ARG A 69 15.47 6.87 -9.98
CA ARG A 69 15.25 6.04 -11.17
C ARG A 69 15.96 4.70 -11.09
N ARG A 70 17.22 4.68 -10.62
CA ARG A 70 17.97 3.43 -10.42
C ARG A 70 17.36 2.55 -9.33
N ASP A 71 16.98 3.14 -8.20
CA ASP A 71 16.45 2.39 -7.05
C ASP A 71 15.10 1.72 -7.37
N TYR A 72 14.29 2.35 -8.22
CA TYR A 72 12.96 1.87 -8.60
C TYR A 72 12.88 1.30 -10.02
N GLY A 73 14.02 1.14 -10.71
CA GLY A 73 14.09 0.52 -12.04
C GLY A 73 13.39 1.29 -13.16
N MET A 74 13.31 2.61 -13.05
CA MET A 74 12.75 3.49 -14.09
C MET A 74 13.75 3.70 -15.23
N ALA A 75 13.26 3.95 -16.45
CA ALA A 75 14.13 4.27 -17.58
C ALA A 75 14.78 5.66 -17.45
N ASP A 76 15.85 5.90 -18.21
CA ASP A 76 16.49 7.21 -18.27
C ASP A 76 15.47 8.29 -18.70
N ASN A 77 15.41 9.39 -17.94
CA ASN A 77 14.47 10.51 -18.12
C ASN A 77 12.99 10.17 -17.88
N GLU A 78 12.68 9.02 -17.29
CA GLU A 78 11.33 8.68 -16.83
C GLU A 78 11.15 9.12 -15.36
N ASP A 79 10.12 9.91 -15.09
CA ASP A 79 9.79 10.37 -13.73
C ASP A 79 8.52 9.70 -13.19
N LYS A 80 7.93 8.74 -13.92
CA LYS A 80 6.65 8.11 -13.59
C LYS A 80 6.74 6.60 -13.58
N ILE A 81 6.02 5.98 -12.65
CA ILE A 81 5.75 4.55 -12.61
C ILE A 81 4.24 4.37 -12.71
N LEU A 82 3.82 3.65 -13.75
CA LEU A 82 2.46 3.15 -13.86
C LEU A 82 2.48 1.63 -13.72
N MET A 83 1.80 1.12 -12.69
CA MET A 83 1.71 -0.31 -12.43
C MET A 83 0.31 -0.70 -11.97
N THR A 84 0.00 -1.99 -11.96
CA THR A 84 -1.28 -2.52 -11.46
C THR A 84 -1.03 -3.48 -10.32
N GLU A 85 -1.71 -3.29 -9.20
CA GLU A 85 -1.52 -4.11 -8.01
C GLU A 85 -2.84 -4.48 -7.34
N ARG A 86 -2.81 -5.53 -6.51
CA ARG A 86 -3.96 -5.83 -5.65
C ARG A 86 -4.24 -4.63 -4.75
N ALA A 87 -5.50 -4.24 -4.65
CA ALA A 87 -5.90 -3.10 -3.80
C ALA A 87 -5.47 -3.30 -2.34
N ALA A 88 -5.44 -4.55 -1.87
CA ALA A 88 -4.91 -4.96 -0.58
C ALA A 88 -3.44 -4.57 -0.34
N PHE A 89 -2.61 -4.53 -1.38
CA PHE A 89 -1.17 -4.23 -1.29
C PHE A 89 -0.84 -2.76 -1.40
N VAL A 90 -1.78 -1.93 -1.86
CA VAL A 90 -1.59 -0.47 -2.00
C VAL A 90 -1.05 0.14 -0.71
N TRP A 91 -1.68 -0.13 0.43
CA TRP A 91 -1.21 0.39 1.72
C TRP A 91 0.23 -0.01 2.04
N ILE A 92 0.62 -1.27 1.76
CA ILE A 92 1.98 -1.75 2.03
C ILE A 92 2.98 -0.99 1.17
N MET A 93 2.70 -0.85 -0.14
CA MET A 93 3.60 -0.13 -1.04
C MET A 93 3.74 1.35 -0.68
N LEU A 94 2.63 2.02 -0.37
CA LEU A 94 2.65 3.43 0.03
C LEU A 94 3.53 3.66 1.28
N ASN A 95 3.50 2.74 2.24
CA ASN A 95 4.31 2.85 3.45
C ASN A 95 5.77 2.44 3.24
N GLN A 96 6.02 1.31 2.57
CA GLN A 96 7.39 0.80 2.37
C GLN A 96 8.22 1.71 1.47
N TRP A 97 7.60 2.28 0.43
CA TRP A 97 8.28 3.17 -0.53
C TRP A 97 8.13 4.65 -0.15
N LYS A 98 7.49 4.94 0.99
CA LYS A 98 7.21 6.31 1.47
C LYS A 98 6.59 7.19 0.39
N ILE A 99 5.58 6.67 -0.30
CA ILE A 99 4.87 7.41 -1.34
C ILE A 99 3.90 8.38 -0.67
N ARG A 100 4.01 9.66 -1.01
CA ARG A 100 3.18 10.73 -0.43
C ARG A 100 1.79 10.75 -1.06
N TYR A 101 0.77 10.86 -0.22
CA TYR A 101 -0.63 11.14 -0.57
C TYR A 101 -1.27 11.96 0.57
N SER A 102 -2.53 12.40 0.43
CA SER A 102 -3.17 13.29 1.42
C SER A 102 -3.20 12.73 2.84
N GLY A 103 -3.35 11.41 3.02
CA GLY A 103 -3.52 10.78 4.33
C GLY A 103 -2.22 10.57 5.11
N ASN A 104 -1.04 10.78 4.51
CA ASN A 104 0.25 10.60 5.19
C ASN A 104 1.17 11.83 5.14
N LYS A 105 0.64 13.00 4.74
CA LYS A 105 1.41 14.25 4.63
C LYS A 105 2.12 14.63 5.93
N ASP A 106 1.42 14.56 7.06
CA ASP A 106 1.97 14.98 8.36
C ASP A 106 3.01 13.99 8.89
N PHE A 107 2.87 12.72 8.53
CA PHE A 107 3.80 11.66 8.93
C PHE A 107 5.11 11.71 8.13
N LEU A 108 5.02 11.87 6.81
CA LEU A 108 6.20 11.89 5.95
C LEU A 108 6.90 13.26 5.94
N GLN A 109 6.18 14.36 6.18
CA GLN A 109 6.72 15.72 6.05
C GLN A 109 7.43 15.90 4.70
N ASP A 110 8.73 16.25 4.72
CA ASP A 110 9.59 16.35 3.54
C ASP A 110 10.44 15.09 3.27
N ASN A 111 10.29 14.03 4.09
CA ASN A 111 11.06 12.79 4.00
C ASN A 111 10.41 11.78 3.04
N TYR A 112 10.24 12.17 1.78
CA TYR A 112 9.70 11.34 0.71
C TYR A 112 10.34 11.70 -0.64
N LEU A 113 10.30 10.75 -1.58
CA LEU A 113 10.85 10.92 -2.93
C LEU A 113 9.81 10.69 -4.03
N LEU A 114 8.65 10.12 -3.69
CA LEU A 114 7.61 9.69 -4.61
C LEU A 114 6.25 10.26 -4.20
N GLU A 115 5.43 10.60 -5.17
CA GLU A 115 4.09 11.14 -5.00
C GLU A 115 3.05 10.27 -5.72
N LEU A 116 1.92 10.03 -5.06
CA LEU A 116 0.77 9.37 -5.66
C LEU A 116 -0.06 10.37 -6.48
N LYS A 117 -0.40 10.01 -7.72
CA LYS A 117 -1.14 10.90 -8.63
C LYS A 117 -2.60 10.53 -8.84
N ASN A 118 -2.97 9.28 -8.59
CA ASN A 118 -4.33 8.77 -8.77
C ASN A 118 -5.07 8.51 -7.43
N GLU A 119 -4.80 9.33 -6.43
CA GLU A 119 -5.33 9.19 -5.06
C GLU A 119 -6.87 9.09 -5.02
N GLU A 120 -7.58 9.96 -5.73
CA GLU A 120 -9.06 9.97 -5.71
C GLU A 120 -9.65 8.66 -6.21
N MET A 121 -9.01 8.05 -7.21
CA MET A 121 -9.42 6.76 -7.74
C MET A 121 -9.23 5.67 -6.67
N LEU A 122 -8.07 5.63 -6.00
CA LEU A 122 -7.84 4.64 -4.93
C LEU A 122 -8.78 4.80 -3.75
N LYS A 123 -9.15 6.04 -3.38
CA LYS A 123 -10.18 6.32 -2.36
C LYS A 123 -11.54 5.76 -2.75
N LYS A 124 -11.94 5.95 -4.01
CA LYS A 124 -13.21 5.43 -4.54
C LYS A 124 -13.28 3.90 -4.46
N TYR A 125 -12.16 3.21 -4.65
CA TYR A 125 -12.07 1.74 -4.51
C TYR A 125 -11.81 1.27 -3.07
N GLY A 126 -11.70 2.18 -2.10
CA GLY A 126 -11.41 1.84 -0.70
C GLY A 126 -10.01 1.28 -0.46
N ALA A 127 -9.09 1.43 -1.41
CA ALA A 127 -7.71 0.95 -1.31
C ALA A 127 -6.86 1.82 -0.36
N ILE A 128 -7.29 3.07 -0.15
CA ILE A 128 -6.74 4.02 0.83
C ILE A 128 -7.89 4.78 1.51
N PRO A 129 -7.68 5.28 2.75
CA PRO A 129 -8.68 6.07 3.48
C PRO A 129 -8.93 7.45 2.86
#